data_AF-A0A0G4B1G2-F1
#
_entry.id   AF-A0A0G4B1G2-F1
#
_cell.length_a   1.000
_cell.length_b   1.000
_cell.length_c   1.000
_cell.angle_alpha   90.00
_cell.angle_beta   90.00
_cell.angle_gamma   90.00
#
_symmetry.space_group_name_H-M   'P 1'
#
loop_
_entity.id
_entity.type
_entity.pdbx_description
1 polymer ?
#
loop_
_entity_poly.entity_id
_entity_poly.type
_entity_poly.pdbx_seq_one_letter_code
_entity_poly.pdbx_strand_id
1 'polypeptide(L)'
;MLEIMPSKKITKQKKNEIESNLILFGLLLVLILSVITFWHISYKKNQTNSAETSAINQELAQKADIDQDGNIDEKDAKLIKEAFLKSDVESLKADLNQDNKVDAKDFSLFNKIFNLKEKEQNDSK
;
A
#
# COMPACT_ATOMS: atom_id res chain seq x y z
N MET A 1 21.15 62.06 -36.76
CA MET A 1 19.71 62.36 -36.55
C MET A 1 19.15 61.19 -35.75
N LEU A 2 18.88 61.37 -34.45
CA LEU A 2 18.42 60.31 -33.55
C LEU A 2 16.90 60.42 -33.41
N GLU A 3 16.18 59.45 -33.97
CA GLU A 3 14.72 59.38 -33.95
C GLU A 3 14.29 58.77 -32.62
N ILE A 4 13.72 59.60 -31.74
CA ILE A 4 13.27 59.19 -30.42
C ILE A 4 11.89 58.55 -30.58
N MET A 5 11.80 57.22 -30.42
CA MET A 5 10.52 56.52 -30.51
C MET A 5 9.56 56.90 -29.36
N PRO A 6 8.25 57.04 -29.63
CA PRO A 6 7.29 57.46 -28.63
C PRO A 6 7.07 56.39 -27.57
N SER A 7 7.22 56.79 -26.31
CA SER A 7 6.93 55.97 -25.13
C SER A 7 5.43 55.70 -25.02
N LYS A 8 5.06 54.42 -25.03
CA LYS A 8 3.66 53.94 -25.01
C LYS A 8 3.05 54.17 -23.62
N LYS A 9 2.27 55.24 -23.45
CA LYS A 9 1.52 55.52 -22.21
C LYS A 9 0.43 54.47 -22.01
N ILE A 10 0.48 53.76 -20.89
CA ILE A 10 -0.54 52.79 -20.49
C ILE A 10 -1.73 53.58 -19.89
N THR A 11 -2.93 53.35 -20.40
CA THR A 11 -4.16 53.96 -19.89
C THR A 11 -4.60 53.30 -18.58
N LYS A 12 -5.33 54.02 -17.72
CA LYS A 12 -5.83 53.49 -16.42
C LYS A 12 -6.62 52.17 -16.58
N GLN A 13 -7.42 52.07 -17.64
CA GLN A 13 -8.19 50.85 -17.95
C GLN A 13 -7.28 49.64 -18.23
N LYS A 14 -6.22 49.84 -19.03
CA LYS A 14 -5.25 48.80 -19.35
C LYS A 14 -4.41 48.37 -18.13
N LYS A 15 -4.16 49.29 -17.19
CA LYS A 15 -3.51 48.99 -15.90
C LYS A 15 -4.37 48.05 -15.05
N ASN A 16 -5.68 48.32 -14.96
CA ASN A 16 -6.62 47.50 -14.18
C ASN A 16 -6.79 46.09 -14.77
N GLU A 17 -6.77 45.95 -16.11
CA GLU A 17 -6.78 44.65 -16.77
C GLU A 17 -5.53 43.82 -16.46
N ILE A 18 -4.35 44.46 -16.44
CA ILE A 18 -3.08 43.78 -16.09
C ILE A 18 -3.10 43.32 -14.62
N GLU A 19 -3.57 44.16 -13.71
CA GLU A 19 -3.66 43.82 -12.28
C GLU A 19 -4.66 42.67 -12.03
N SER A 20 -5.78 42.67 -12.74
CA SER A 20 -6.79 41.60 -12.65
C SER A 20 -6.27 40.27 -13.18
N ASN A 21 -5.58 40.28 -14.32
CA ASN A 21 -4.96 39.08 -14.88
C ASN A 21 -3.86 38.54 -13.97
N LEU A 22 -3.06 39.42 -13.35
CA LEU A 22 -2.00 39.02 -12.43
C LEU A 22 -2.56 38.31 -11.18
N ILE A 23 -3.68 38.80 -10.65
CA ILE A 23 -4.39 38.14 -9.54
C ILE A 23 -4.93 36.78 -9.99
N LEU A 24 -5.52 36.70 -11.19
CA LEU A 24 -6.04 35.45 -11.74
C LEU A 24 -4.94 34.38 -11.93
N PHE A 25 -3.78 34.79 -12.46
CA PHE A 25 -2.61 33.91 -12.57
C PHE A 25 -2.07 33.47 -11.20
N GLY A 26 -2.04 34.38 -10.22
CA GLY A 26 -1.65 34.04 -8.86
C GLY A 26 -2.56 32.97 -8.23
N LEU A 27 -3.88 33.12 -8.39
CA LEU A 27 -4.86 32.14 -7.91
C LEU A 27 -4.74 30.79 -8.64
N LEU A 28 -4.54 30.81 -9.95
CA LEU A 28 -4.33 29.60 -10.75
C LEU A 28 -3.07 28.83 -10.29
N LEU A 29 -1.99 29.55 -10.00
CA LEU A 29 -0.73 28.95 -9.56
C LEU A 29 -0.86 28.30 -8.18
N VAL A 30 -1.60 28.92 -7.25
CA VAL A 30 -1.91 28.33 -5.93
C VAL A 30 -2.73 27.05 -6.08
N LEU A 31 -3.72 27.03 -6.97
CA LEU A 31 -4.52 25.83 -7.24
C LEU A 31 -3.67 24.70 -7.81
N ILE A 32 -2.82 24.98 -8.79
CA ILE A 32 -1.92 23.97 -9.41
C ILE A 32 -0.97 23.38 -8.35
N LEU A 33 -0.36 24.22 -7.51
CA LEU A 33 0.52 23.76 -6.44
C LEU A 33 -0.22 22.91 -5.40
N SER A 34 -1.49 23.23 -5.10
CA SER A 34 -2.31 22.43 -4.19
C SER A 34 -2.58 21.03 -4.74
N VAL A 35 -2.82 20.89 -6.05
CA VAL A 35 -3.06 19.59 -6.70
C VAL A 35 -1.77 18.77 -6.72
N ILE A 36 -0.63 19.38 -7.06
CA ILE A 36 0.67 18.69 -7.10
C ILE A 36 1.06 18.18 -5.70
N THR A 37 0.92 19.02 -4.67
CA THR A 37 1.24 18.63 -3.29
C THR A 37 0.30 17.55 -2.77
N PHE A 38 -0.99 17.63 -3.08
CA PHE A 38 -1.97 16.60 -2.74
C PHE A 38 -1.68 15.25 -3.44
N TRP A 39 -1.28 15.28 -4.71
CA TRP A 39 -0.91 14.09 -5.47
C TRP A 39 0.36 13.43 -4.91
N HIS A 40 1.38 14.23 -4.58
CA HIS A 40 2.62 13.74 -3.97
C HIS A 40 2.41 13.09 -2.59
N ILE A 41 1.54 13.67 -1.75
CA ILE A 41 1.18 13.11 -0.44
C ILE A 41 0.41 11.80 -0.58
N SER A 42 -0.57 11.74 -1.50
CA SER A 42 -1.37 10.53 -1.72
C SER A 42 -0.54 9.36 -2.23
N TYR A 43 0.45 9.62 -3.11
CA TYR A 43 1.30 8.56 -3.67
C TYR A 43 2.20 7.89 -2.61
N LYS A 44 2.71 8.67 -1.65
CA LYS A 44 3.63 8.15 -0.61
C LYS A 44 2.94 7.23 0.40
N LYS A 45 1.65 7.46 0.71
CA LYS A 45 0.90 6.68 1.70
C LYS A 45 0.58 5.23 1.27
N ASN A 46 0.60 4.96 -0.04
CA ASN A 46 0.28 3.63 -0.57
C ASN A 46 1.46 2.66 -0.58
N GLN A 47 2.71 3.15 -0.52
CA GLN A 47 3.90 2.29 -0.57
C GLN A 47 4.30 1.72 0.79
N THR A 48 4.15 2.49 1.88
CA THR A 48 4.52 2.04 3.23
C THR A 48 3.60 0.93 3.74
N ASN A 49 2.30 1.01 3.44
CA ASN A 49 1.36 -0.02 3.83
C ASN A 49 1.58 -1.32 3.05
N SER A 50 1.98 -1.25 1.78
CA SER A 50 2.18 -2.41 0.91
C SER A 50 3.45 -3.20 1.26
N ALA A 51 4.55 -2.54 1.58
CA ALA A 51 5.80 -3.22 1.92
C ALA A 51 5.73 -3.90 3.30
N GLU A 52 5.16 -3.23 4.29
CA GLU A 52 4.98 -3.80 5.64
C GLU A 52 3.94 -4.93 5.64
N THR A 53 2.82 -4.76 4.92
CA THR A 53 1.85 -5.87 4.77
C THR A 53 2.43 -7.04 3.96
N SER A 54 3.25 -6.79 2.94
CA SER A 54 3.91 -7.85 2.17
C SER A 54 4.89 -8.65 3.03
N ALA A 55 5.73 -7.97 3.83
CA ALA A 55 6.67 -8.64 4.72
C ALA A 55 5.96 -9.44 5.82
N ILE A 56 4.92 -8.87 6.44
CA ILE A 56 4.08 -9.56 7.43
C ILE A 56 3.38 -10.78 6.80
N ASN A 57 2.85 -10.63 5.58
CA ASN A 57 2.22 -11.73 4.86
C ASN A 57 3.23 -12.82 4.47
N GLN A 58 4.47 -12.46 4.17
CA GLN A 58 5.52 -13.42 3.82
C GLN A 58 5.97 -14.24 5.04
N GLU A 59 6.14 -13.61 6.20
CA GLU A 59 6.46 -14.32 7.44
C GLU A 59 5.32 -15.27 7.85
N LEU A 60 4.08 -14.81 7.76
CA LEU A 60 2.89 -15.64 8.02
C LEU A 60 2.79 -16.80 7.03
N ALA A 61 3.07 -16.56 5.75
CA ALA A 61 3.08 -17.61 4.73
C ALA A 61 4.15 -18.67 5.03
N GLN A 62 5.36 -18.27 5.43
CA GLN A 62 6.42 -19.21 5.81
C GLN A 62 6.05 -20.04 7.04
N LYS A 63 5.32 -19.47 7.99
CA LYS A 63 4.84 -20.21 9.17
C LYS A 63 3.72 -21.19 8.81
N ALA A 64 2.87 -20.84 7.84
CA ALA A 64 1.78 -21.69 7.37
C ALA A 64 2.25 -22.85 6.47
N ASP A 65 3.46 -22.79 5.93
CA ASP A 65 4.19 -23.89 5.29
C ASP A 65 4.83 -24.76 6.40
N ILE A 66 4.03 -25.69 6.93
CA ILE A 66 4.35 -26.49 8.12
C ILE A 66 5.32 -27.63 7.76
N ASP A 67 5.20 -28.20 6.55
CA ASP A 67 6.15 -29.22 6.06
C ASP A 67 7.43 -28.64 5.44
N GLN A 68 7.49 -27.31 5.27
CA GLN A 68 8.62 -26.54 4.75
C GLN A 68 8.99 -26.93 3.31
N ASP A 69 8.01 -27.36 2.52
CA ASP A 69 8.20 -27.74 1.11
C ASP A 69 8.16 -26.54 0.14
N GLY A 70 7.85 -25.34 0.66
CA GLY A 70 7.77 -24.09 -0.07
C GLY A 70 6.37 -23.79 -0.62
N ASN A 71 5.39 -24.66 -0.40
CA ASN A 71 4.00 -24.46 -0.76
C ASN A 71 3.12 -24.44 0.49
N ILE A 72 1.92 -23.89 0.36
CA ILE A 72 0.90 -23.94 1.41
C ILE A 72 -0.25 -24.72 0.80
N ASP A 73 -0.34 -26.01 1.13
CA ASP A 73 -1.24 -26.96 0.47
C ASP A 73 -2.02 -27.86 1.47
N GLU A 74 -2.70 -28.87 0.93
CA GLU A 74 -3.50 -29.79 1.74
C GLU A 74 -2.66 -30.60 2.74
N LYS A 75 -1.35 -30.76 2.51
CA LYS A 75 -0.43 -31.43 3.44
C LYS A 75 -0.26 -30.60 4.70
N ASP A 76 -0.09 -29.29 4.58
CA ASP A 76 -0.05 -28.38 5.74
C ASP A 76 -1.38 -28.40 6.51
N ALA A 77 -2.50 -28.39 5.79
CA ALA A 77 -3.83 -28.47 6.40
C ALA A 77 -4.02 -29.76 7.23
N LYS A 78 -3.42 -30.86 6.78
CA LYS A 78 -3.42 -32.13 7.52
C LYS A 78 -2.50 -32.05 8.74
N LEU A 79 -1.33 -31.43 8.61
CA LEU A 79 -0.37 -31.28 9.71
C LEU A 79 -0.90 -30.40 10.84
N ILE A 80 -1.55 -29.26 10.55
CA ILE A 80 -2.15 -28.42 11.61
C ILE A 80 -3.28 -29.15 12.33
N LYS A 81 -4.05 -30.00 11.62
CA LYS A 81 -5.08 -30.85 12.23
C LYS A 81 -4.49 -31.92 13.14
N GLU A 82 -3.41 -32.56 12.72
CA GLU A 82 -2.72 -33.54 13.54
C GLU A 82 -2.08 -32.88 14.77
N ALA A 83 -1.49 -31.68 14.59
CA ALA A 83 -0.91 -30.86 15.65
C ALA A 83 -1.96 -30.41 16.68
N PHE A 84 -3.17 -30.03 16.25
CA PHE A 84 -4.26 -29.69 17.17
C PHE A 84 -4.70 -30.87 18.04
N LEU A 85 -4.61 -32.10 17.53
CA LEU A 85 -4.94 -33.32 18.26
C LEU A 85 -3.81 -33.80 19.19
N LYS A 86 -2.58 -33.33 18.97
CA LYS A 86 -1.37 -33.74 19.70
C LYS A 86 -0.83 -32.57 20.52
N SER A 87 -0.82 -32.68 21.84
CA SER A 87 -0.22 -31.67 22.72
C SER A 87 1.26 -31.94 23.02
N ASP A 88 2.05 -32.26 21.98
CA ASP A 88 3.50 -32.48 22.11
C ASP A 88 4.32 -31.26 21.64
N VAL A 89 5.64 -31.29 21.88
CA VAL A 89 6.52 -30.19 21.48
C VAL A 89 6.64 -30.06 19.96
N GLU A 90 6.44 -31.16 19.22
CA GLU A 90 6.49 -31.16 17.77
C GLU A 90 5.28 -30.44 17.16
N SER A 91 4.13 -30.45 17.83
CA SER A 91 2.93 -29.74 17.38
C SER A 91 3.10 -28.22 17.40
N LEU A 92 4.02 -27.67 18.22
CA LEU A 92 4.34 -26.24 18.21
C LEU A 92 4.88 -25.71 16.88
N LYS A 93 5.28 -26.59 15.95
CA LYS A 93 5.54 -26.19 14.56
C LYS A 93 4.31 -25.57 13.87
N ALA A 94 3.10 -25.91 14.34
CA ALA A 94 1.84 -25.37 13.86
C ALA A 94 1.27 -24.24 14.74
N ASP A 95 2.04 -23.75 15.73
CA ASP A 95 1.70 -22.55 16.52
C ASP A 95 2.02 -21.30 15.69
N LEU A 96 1.05 -20.91 14.86
CA LEU A 96 1.20 -19.82 13.90
C LEU A 96 1.20 -18.45 14.60
N ASN A 97 0.50 -18.35 15.73
CA ASN A 97 0.33 -17.09 16.46
C ASN A 97 1.37 -16.89 17.59
N GLN A 98 2.19 -17.92 17.87
CA GLN A 98 3.29 -17.93 18.83
C GLN A 98 2.84 -17.73 20.29
N ASP A 99 1.65 -18.23 20.65
CA ASP A 99 1.15 -18.22 22.04
C ASP A 99 1.50 -19.50 22.84
N ASN A 100 2.38 -20.33 22.28
CA ASN A 100 2.83 -21.63 22.79
C ASN A 100 1.71 -22.67 22.88
N LYS A 101 0.68 -22.53 22.06
CA LYS A 101 -0.44 -23.45 21.98
C LYS A 101 -0.82 -23.63 20.51
N VAL A 102 -1.29 -24.81 20.17
CA VAL A 102 -1.96 -25.05 18.88
C VAL A 102 -3.44 -25.12 19.18
N ASP A 103 -4.15 -24.04 18.88
CA ASP A 103 -5.59 -23.93 19.15
C ASP A 103 -6.39 -23.46 17.92
N ALA A 104 -7.66 -23.15 18.14
CA ALA A 104 -8.54 -22.70 17.06
C ALA A 104 -8.08 -21.40 16.39
N LYS A 105 -7.28 -20.57 17.08
CA LYS A 105 -6.72 -19.33 16.53
C LYS A 105 -5.69 -19.64 15.44
N ASP A 106 -4.85 -20.65 15.63
CA ASP A 106 -3.89 -21.09 14.61
C ASP A 106 -4.61 -21.63 13.39
N PHE A 107 -5.66 -22.44 13.60
CA PHE A 107 -6.51 -22.92 12.52
C PHE A 107 -7.18 -21.79 11.73
N SER A 108 -7.69 -20.77 12.42
CA SER A 108 -8.28 -19.61 11.77
C SER A 108 -7.24 -18.82 10.97
N LEU A 109 -6.01 -18.71 11.47
CA LEU A 109 -4.92 -18.01 10.82
C LEU A 109 -4.46 -18.77 9.57
N PHE A 110 -4.30 -20.09 9.67
CA PHE A 110 -3.98 -20.97 8.54
C PHE A 110 -5.01 -20.83 7.41
N ASN A 111 -6.30 -20.98 7.72
CA ASN A 111 -7.37 -20.86 6.72
C ASN A 111 -7.37 -19.50 6.02
N LYS A 112 -7.05 -18.42 6.74
CA LYS A 112 -6.94 -17.10 6.12
C LYS A 112 -5.81 -17.06 5.10
N ILE A 113 -4.66 -17.64 5.41
CA ILE A 113 -3.48 -17.67 4.53
C ILE A 113 -3.71 -18.59 3.33
N PHE A 114 -4.23 -19.80 3.57
CA PHE A 114 -4.57 -20.78 2.54
C PHE A 114 -5.49 -20.19 1.46
N ASN A 115 -6.59 -19.55 1.90
CA ASN A 115 -7.54 -18.92 0.98
C ASN A 115 -6.97 -17.70 0.23
N LEU A 116 -5.99 -16.99 0.80
CA LEU A 116 -5.31 -15.89 0.10
C LEU A 116 -4.42 -16.45 -1.01
N LYS A 117 -3.70 -17.55 -0.75
CA LYS A 117 -2.86 -18.23 -1.75
C LYS A 117 -3.67 -18.77 -2.91
N GLU A 118 -4.84 -19.38 -2.65
CA GLU A 118 -5.72 -19.85 -3.72
C GLU A 118 -6.21 -18.71 -4.63
N LYS A 119 -6.51 -17.53 -4.06
CA LYS A 119 -6.93 -16.36 -4.85
C LYS A 119 -5.81 -15.81 -5.72
N GLU A 120 -4.59 -15.69 -5.19
CA GLU A 120 -3.40 -15.27 -5.96
C GLU A 120 -3.14 -16.16 -7.18
N GLN A 121 -3.33 -17.48 -7.03
CA GLN A 121 -3.14 -18.45 -8.11
C GLN A 121 -4.25 -18.41 -9.17
N ASN A 122 -5.48 -18.06 -8.78
CA ASN A 122 -6.62 -17.96 -9.70
C ASN A 122 -6.65 -16.63 -10.47
N ASP A 123 -6.19 -15.53 -9.87
CA ASP A 123 -6.15 -14.21 -10.52
C ASP A 123 -4.98 -14.07 -11.52
N SER A 124 -4.02 -15.01 -11.50
CA SER A 124 -2.85 -15.05 -12.38
C SER A 124 -3.02 -15.94 -13.62
N LYS A 125 -4.20 -16.54 -13.82
CA LYS A 125 -4.54 -17.44 -14.92
C LYS A 125 -5.45 -16.77 -15.95
#